data_AF-I7AMM5-F1
#
_entry.id   AF-I7AMM5-F1
#
_cell.length_a   1.000
_cell.length_b   1.000
_cell.length_c   1.000
_cell.angle_alpha   90.00
_cell.angle_beta   90.00
_cell.angle_gamma   90.00
#
_symmetry.space_group_name_H-M   'P 1'
#
loop_
_entity.id
_entity.type
_entity.pdbx_description
1 polymer ?
#
loop_
_entity_poly.entity_id
_entity_poly.type
_entity_poly.pdbx_seq_one_letter_code
_entity_poly.pdbx_strand_id
1 'polypeptide(L)'
;MKSSWPNKLSERIQRLYSTMLTLMPLERIGDHPFDYFDSEIECIIESVDAVFKSILSRRLKMEKEIDGVMERIKKDCGDIEVEAPYVPRLFNLCLLREYVKNESNRITLLKKAVEGRMITIREEIEKIKEDIFDVETMEIDCIELKTMDEESCVSLANLKELEMRRDFLRSKKEGMERNRDRLYEELCVFLSQLSKNDLDVAIGQKIFVLEQLHKKYKEEIERRDLEFRRLEIEIRRREGYLGTPCKEIEMDLSDENLGMMRSYEKYLREEQERQLDEIYEKKRSQLKELLDIFGENMEDYKKTEEGIEEMAMTISKLESKKDLFLSIRSLMEKRSELISKMSEFEKIASDPKRLFRSSLQLLSEEKFRNSAYPNLIRIEEAIFKLLDEYEDRFEKLLKNGIDFKKSLREEIENRIVNKTVFISRFDSPSRKRR
;
A
#
# COMPACT_ATOMS: atom_id res chain seq x y z
N MET A 1 73.27 -53.70 -56.49
CA MET A 1 72.00 -54.46 -56.60
C MET A 1 72.01 -55.57 -55.57
N LYS A 2 71.17 -55.50 -54.53
CA LYS A 2 71.04 -56.59 -53.55
C LYS A 2 70.32 -57.74 -54.27
N SER A 3 70.97 -58.89 -54.45
CA SER A 3 70.26 -60.03 -55.04
C SER A 3 69.05 -60.37 -54.16
N SER A 4 67.90 -60.44 -54.82
CA SER A 4 66.59 -60.71 -54.20
C SER A 4 66.69 -62.00 -53.40
N TRP A 5 66.21 -62.00 -52.16
CA TRP A 5 66.16 -63.20 -51.31
C TRP A 5 65.56 -64.44 -52.00
N PRO A 6 64.47 -64.31 -52.80
CA PRO A 6 64.00 -65.36 -53.69
C PRO A 6 65.08 -65.97 -54.59
N ASN A 7 65.92 -65.14 -55.20
CA ASN A 7 66.99 -65.61 -56.10
C ASN A 7 68.08 -66.33 -55.30
N LYS A 8 68.43 -65.83 -54.11
CA LYS A 8 69.40 -66.51 -53.22
C LYS A 8 68.88 -67.85 -52.71
N LEU A 9 67.59 -67.95 -52.40
CA LEU A 9 66.96 -69.18 -51.95
C LEU A 9 66.90 -70.20 -53.09
N SER A 10 66.48 -69.77 -54.28
CA SER A 10 66.45 -70.60 -55.49
C SER A 10 67.84 -71.12 -55.85
N GLU A 11 68.86 -70.26 -55.81
CA GLU A 11 70.26 -70.65 -56.04
C GLU A 11 70.74 -71.68 -55.01
N ARG A 12 70.38 -71.52 -53.74
CA ARG A 12 70.73 -72.49 -52.67
C ARG A 12 70.03 -73.83 -52.84
N ILE A 13 68.75 -73.83 -53.24
CA ILE A 13 67.98 -75.06 -53.55
C ILE A 13 68.60 -75.79 -54.75
N GLN A 14 68.98 -75.07 -55.80
CA GLN A 14 69.65 -75.65 -56.97
C GLN A 14 71.02 -76.25 -56.63
N ARG A 15 71.82 -75.56 -55.80
CA ARG A 15 73.10 -76.09 -55.31
C ARG A 15 72.91 -77.34 -54.45
N LEU A 16 71.90 -77.35 -53.58
CA LEU A 16 71.55 -78.52 -52.80
C LEU A 16 71.22 -79.70 -53.74
N TYR A 17 70.32 -79.48 -54.70
CA TYR A 17 69.93 -80.50 -55.69
C TYR A 17 71.11 -81.04 -56.49
N SER A 18 72.00 -80.18 -57.00
CA SER A 18 73.20 -80.63 -57.72
C SER A 18 74.15 -81.44 -56.84
N THR A 19 74.28 -81.06 -55.57
CA THR A 19 75.13 -81.78 -54.60
C THR A 19 74.54 -83.16 -54.28
N MET A 20 73.22 -83.25 -54.14
CA MET A 20 72.52 -84.52 -53.93
C MET A 20 72.74 -85.45 -55.12
N LEU A 21 72.57 -84.96 -56.36
CA LEU A 21 72.86 -85.73 -57.58
C LEU A 21 74.29 -86.29 -57.61
N THR A 22 75.28 -85.53 -57.13
CA THR A 22 76.68 -86.00 -57.09
C THR A 22 76.95 -87.05 -56.01
N LEU A 23 76.11 -87.13 -54.98
CA LEU A 23 76.27 -88.06 -53.86
C LEU A 23 75.39 -89.30 -53.98
N MET A 24 74.48 -89.36 -54.95
CA MET A 24 73.62 -90.53 -55.18
C MET A 24 74.43 -91.73 -55.72
N PRO A 25 74.21 -92.94 -55.17
CA PRO A 25 74.83 -94.15 -55.69
C PRO A 25 74.24 -94.52 -57.08
N LEU A 26 75.07 -95.10 -57.94
CA LEU A 26 74.73 -95.38 -59.36
C LEU A 26 73.50 -96.28 -59.50
N GLU A 27 73.28 -97.18 -58.53
CA GLU A 27 72.16 -98.13 -58.48
C GLU A 27 70.80 -97.46 -58.26
N ARG A 28 70.79 -96.19 -57.82
CA ARG A 28 69.60 -95.40 -57.48
C ARG A 28 69.38 -94.21 -58.40
N ILE A 29 70.12 -94.09 -59.50
CA ILE A 29 70.06 -92.95 -60.45
C ILE A 29 68.66 -92.71 -61.05
N GLY A 30 67.79 -93.72 -61.04
CA GLY A 30 66.39 -93.58 -61.47
C GLY A 30 65.45 -92.93 -60.44
N ASP A 31 65.84 -92.86 -59.17
CA ASP A 31 65.05 -92.25 -58.09
C ASP A 31 65.24 -90.72 -58.10
N HIS A 32 64.24 -89.96 -57.65
CA HIS A 32 64.40 -88.52 -57.52
C HIS A 32 65.35 -88.18 -56.34
N PRO A 33 66.27 -87.20 -56.46
CA PRO A 33 67.24 -86.93 -55.39
C PRO A 33 66.63 -86.59 -54.03
N PHE A 34 65.48 -85.90 -54.03
CA PHE A 34 64.77 -85.61 -52.78
C PHE A 34 64.14 -86.85 -52.13
N ASP A 35 63.83 -87.90 -52.90
CA ASP A 35 63.27 -89.15 -52.37
C ASP A 35 64.36 -90.04 -51.77
N TYR A 36 65.60 -89.95 -52.27
CA TYR A 36 66.74 -90.71 -51.74
C TYR A 36 67.29 -90.12 -50.42
N PHE A 37 67.33 -88.79 -50.32
CA PHE A 37 67.77 -88.05 -49.13
C PHE A 37 66.57 -87.53 -48.33
N ASP A 38 65.54 -88.36 -48.18
CA ASP A 38 64.28 -88.00 -47.55
C ASP A 38 64.50 -87.44 -46.13
N SER A 39 65.38 -88.08 -45.33
CA SER A 39 65.70 -87.64 -43.97
C SER A 39 66.24 -86.21 -43.88
N GLU A 40 67.13 -85.80 -44.80
CA GLU A 40 67.72 -84.46 -44.83
C GLU A 40 66.73 -83.43 -45.34
N ILE A 41 65.86 -83.80 -46.30
CA ILE A 41 64.80 -82.94 -46.82
C ILE A 41 63.70 -82.74 -45.77
N GLU A 42 63.33 -83.78 -45.03
CA GLU A 42 62.47 -83.70 -43.85
C GLU A 42 63.03 -82.70 -42.84
N CYS A 43 64.32 -82.76 -42.50
CA CYS A 43 64.95 -81.79 -41.59
C CYS A 43 64.85 -80.33 -42.08
N ILE A 44 64.98 -80.11 -43.40
CA ILE A 44 64.84 -78.77 -44.01
C ILE A 44 63.38 -78.30 -43.94
N ILE A 45 62.43 -79.18 -44.26
CA ILE A 45 60.99 -78.89 -44.19
C ILE A 45 60.61 -78.56 -42.74
N GLU A 46 61.03 -79.36 -41.76
CA GLU A 46 60.79 -79.11 -40.34
C GLU A 46 61.35 -77.76 -39.89
N SER A 47 62.54 -77.38 -40.36
CA SER A 47 63.17 -76.10 -40.06
C SER A 47 62.38 -74.92 -40.67
N VAL A 48 61.92 -75.05 -41.92
CA VAL A 48 61.06 -74.06 -42.58
C VAL A 48 59.72 -73.94 -41.88
N ASP A 49 59.10 -75.06 -41.50
CA ASP A 49 57.85 -75.11 -40.75
C ASP A 49 57.99 -74.50 -39.35
N ALA A 50 59.12 -74.70 -38.67
CA ALA A 50 59.40 -74.06 -37.39
C ALA A 50 59.48 -72.54 -37.53
N VAL A 51 60.16 -72.04 -38.57
CA VAL A 51 60.21 -70.60 -38.89
C VAL A 51 58.82 -70.08 -39.26
N PHE A 52 58.06 -70.81 -40.07
CA PHE A 52 56.71 -70.44 -40.46
C PHE A 52 55.76 -70.37 -39.25
N LYS A 53 55.77 -71.39 -38.37
CA LYS A 53 55.04 -71.39 -37.10
C LYS A 53 55.45 -70.22 -36.21
N SER A 54 56.75 -69.86 -36.16
CA SER A 54 57.24 -68.69 -35.41
C SER A 54 56.68 -67.37 -35.98
N ILE A 55 56.65 -67.21 -37.31
CA ILE A 55 56.09 -66.03 -37.95
C ILE A 55 54.57 -65.96 -37.75
N LEU A 56 53.85 -67.08 -37.92
CA LEU A 56 52.41 -67.17 -37.69
C LEU A 56 52.04 -66.86 -36.24
N SER A 57 52.77 -67.39 -35.26
CA SER A 57 52.53 -67.09 -33.85
C SER A 57 52.75 -65.61 -33.52
N ARG A 58 53.79 -64.98 -34.09
CA ARG A 58 54.01 -63.52 -33.98
C ARG A 58 52.87 -62.72 -34.61
N ARG A 59 52.40 -63.14 -35.79
CA ARG A 59 51.26 -62.54 -36.49
C ARG A 59 49.99 -62.60 -35.63
N LEU A 60 49.62 -63.79 -35.16
CA LEU A 60 48.45 -64.01 -34.30
C LEU A 60 48.55 -63.20 -33.00
N LYS A 61 49.75 -63.06 -32.41
CA LYS A 61 49.95 -62.21 -31.25
C LYS A 61 49.68 -60.73 -31.55
N MET A 62 50.16 -60.21 -32.69
CA MET A 62 49.87 -58.84 -33.10
C MET A 62 48.38 -58.61 -33.38
N GLU A 63 47.72 -59.56 -34.05
CA GLU A 63 46.27 -59.50 -34.29
C GLU A 63 45.50 -59.42 -32.97
N LYS A 64 45.81 -60.28 -31.99
CA LYS A 64 45.22 -60.22 -30.64
C LYS A 64 45.49 -58.90 -29.91
N GLU A 65 46.69 -58.33 -30.04
CA GLU A 65 47.01 -57.02 -29.46
C GLU A 65 46.18 -55.90 -30.10
N ILE A 66 46.04 -55.91 -31.43
CA ILE A 66 45.23 -54.94 -32.18
C ILE A 66 43.77 -55.05 -31.76
N ASP A 67 43.21 -56.27 -31.74
CA ASP A 67 41.83 -56.52 -31.32
C ASP A 67 41.59 -56.05 -29.88
N GLY A 68 42.53 -56.34 -28.97
CA GLY A 68 42.44 -55.89 -27.58
C GLY A 68 42.46 -54.36 -27.42
N VAL A 69 43.21 -53.63 -28.25
CA VAL A 69 43.18 -52.16 -28.26
C VAL A 69 41.88 -51.66 -28.88
N MET A 70 41.41 -52.28 -29.97
CA MET A 70 40.16 -51.93 -30.63
C MET A 70 38.94 -52.09 -29.73
N GLU A 71 38.87 -53.16 -28.94
CA GLU A 71 37.80 -53.35 -27.96
C GLU A 71 37.85 -52.29 -26.85
N ARG A 72 39.04 -51.87 -26.42
CA ARG A 72 39.17 -50.72 -25.51
C ARG A 72 38.70 -49.42 -26.14
N ILE A 73 39.06 -49.15 -27.39
CA ILE A 73 38.57 -47.97 -28.13
C ILE A 73 37.06 -47.98 -28.20
N LYS A 74 36.44 -49.12 -28.59
CA LYS A 74 34.98 -49.23 -28.66
C LYS A 74 34.33 -48.96 -27.31
N LYS A 75 34.89 -49.51 -26.23
CA LYS A 75 34.41 -49.25 -24.87
C LYS A 75 34.53 -47.78 -24.51
N ASP A 76 35.71 -47.17 -24.66
CA ASP A 76 35.92 -45.77 -24.31
C ASP A 76 35.06 -44.82 -25.16
N CYS A 77 34.90 -45.11 -26.46
CA CYS A 77 33.98 -44.41 -27.35
C CYS A 77 32.53 -44.55 -26.91
N GLY A 78 32.12 -45.75 -26.48
CA GLY A 78 30.79 -46.00 -25.90
C GLY A 78 30.56 -45.21 -24.61
N ASP A 79 31.55 -45.19 -23.71
CA ASP A 79 31.49 -44.44 -22.45
C ASP A 79 31.28 -42.93 -22.72
N ILE A 80 32.02 -42.37 -23.69
CA ILE A 80 31.94 -40.93 -24.02
C ILE A 80 30.85 -40.58 -25.05
N GLU A 81 30.12 -41.58 -25.56
CA GLU A 81 29.11 -41.47 -26.62
C GLU A 81 29.63 -40.85 -27.93
N VAL A 82 30.86 -41.21 -28.33
CA VAL A 82 31.48 -40.78 -29.59
C VAL A 82 31.53 -41.95 -30.56
N GLU A 83 31.35 -41.67 -31.85
CA GLU A 83 31.45 -42.69 -32.89
C GLU A 83 32.86 -43.32 -32.91
N ALA A 84 32.91 -44.66 -32.98
CA ALA A 84 34.18 -45.37 -33.06
C ALA A 84 34.94 -44.99 -34.35
N PRO A 85 36.27 -44.78 -34.27
CA PRO A 85 37.04 -44.36 -35.42
C PRO A 85 37.03 -45.44 -36.51
N TYR A 86 36.93 -45.00 -37.77
CA TYR A 86 37.08 -45.90 -38.91
C TYR A 86 38.50 -46.46 -38.97
N VAL A 87 38.62 -47.78 -39.03
CA VAL A 87 39.90 -48.46 -39.16
C VAL A 87 40.15 -48.81 -40.63
N PRO A 88 41.19 -48.26 -41.27
CA PRO A 88 41.50 -48.59 -42.65
C PRO A 88 41.94 -50.05 -42.77
N ARG A 89 41.61 -50.68 -43.89
CA ARG A 89 42.06 -52.05 -44.21
C ARG A 89 43.54 -52.02 -44.61
N LEU A 90 44.43 -52.12 -43.62
CA LEU A 90 45.88 -52.14 -43.82
C LEU A 90 46.40 -53.58 -43.81
N PHE A 91 47.12 -53.99 -44.87
CA PHE A 91 47.76 -55.31 -44.95
C PHE A 91 48.99 -55.44 -44.04
N ASN A 92 49.60 -54.32 -43.65
CA ASN A 92 50.74 -54.30 -42.76
C ASN A 92 50.27 -54.16 -41.31
N LEU A 93 50.37 -55.26 -40.55
CA LEU A 93 49.94 -55.30 -39.14
C LEU A 93 50.72 -54.35 -38.23
N CYS A 94 51.98 -54.03 -38.53
CA CYS A 94 52.73 -53.06 -37.74
C CYS A 94 52.18 -51.64 -37.93
N LEU A 95 51.83 -51.27 -39.16
CA LEU A 95 51.18 -49.98 -39.44
C LEU A 95 49.78 -49.93 -38.81
N LEU A 96 49.02 -51.02 -38.91
CA LEU A 96 47.70 -51.11 -38.29
C LEU A 96 47.77 -50.97 -36.76
N ARG A 97 48.75 -51.61 -36.12
CA ARG A 97 48.99 -51.51 -34.67
C ARG A 97 49.29 -50.09 -34.24
N GLU A 98 50.18 -49.38 -34.94
CA GLU A 98 50.48 -47.98 -34.61
C GLU A 98 49.29 -47.05 -34.87
N TYR A 99 48.54 -47.28 -35.95
CA TYR A 99 47.29 -46.52 -36.21
C TYR A 99 46.30 -46.69 -35.06
N VAL A 100 45.99 -47.93 -34.68
CA VAL A 100 45.04 -48.23 -33.61
C VAL A 100 45.54 -47.70 -32.26
N LYS A 101 46.84 -47.73 -31.99
CA LYS A 101 47.43 -47.12 -30.79
C LYS A 101 47.27 -45.61 -30.77
N ASN A 102 47.46 -44.93 -31.91
CA ASN A 102 47.27 -43.50 -32.03
C ASN A 102 45.81 -43.09 -31.83
N GLU A 103 44.87 -43.83 -32.43
CA GLU A 103 43.43 -43.62 -32.19
C GLU A 103 43.05 -43.87 -30.73
N SER A 104 43.58 -44.92 -30.10
CA SER A 104 43.39 -45.16 -28.67
C SER A 104 43.85 -43.97 -27.83
N ASN A 105 45.03 -43.42 -28.10
CA ASN A 105 45.54 -42.26 -27.39
C ASN A 105 44.66 -41.03 -27.62
N ARG A 106 44.19 -40.80 -28.85
CA ARG A 106 43.29 -39.70 -29.18
C ARG A 106 41.98 -39.78 -28.39
N ILE A 107 41.36 -40.96 -28.34
CA ILE A 107 40.13 -41.19 -27.58
C ILE A 107 40.36 -41.04 -26.07
N THR A 108 41.47 -41.55 -25.52
CA THR A 108 41.81 -41.35 -24.11
C THR A 108 42.01 -39.86 -23.77
N LEU A 109 42.65 -39.09 -24.65
CA LEU A 109 42.80 -37.64 -24.46
C LEU A 109 41.45 -36.92 -24.50
N LEU A 110 40.56 -37.30 -25.41
CA LEU A 110 39.21 -36.74 -25.49
C LEU A 110 38.41 -37.05 -24.22
N LYS A 111 38.43 -38.29 -23.74
CA LYS A 111 37.78 -38.72 -22.49
C LYS A 111 38.26 -37.89 -21.29
N LYS A 112 39.58 -37.71 -21.15
CA LYS A 112 40.16 -36.87 -20.09
C LYS A 112 39.76 -35.39 -20.22
N ALA A 113 39.66 -34.86 -21.44
CA ALA A 113 39.24 -33.49 -21.67
C ALA A 113 37.76 -33.28 -21.28
N VAL A 114 36.88 -34.22 -21.64
CA VAL A 114 35.46 -34.21 -21.24
C VAL A 114 35.33 -34.29 -19.72
N GLU A 115 36.02 -35.24 -19.09
CA GLU A 115 36.04 -35.41 -17.63
C GLU A 115 36.51 -34.13 -16.91
N GLY A 116 37.63 -33.56 -17.34
CA GLY A 116 38.15 -32.32 -16.76
C GLY A 116 37.17 -31.15 -16.90
N ARG A 117 36.50 -31.03 -18.05
CA ARG A 117 35.48 -29.99 -18.26
C ARG A 117 34.25 -30.20 -17.39
N MET A 118 33.80 -31.44 -17.22
CA MET A 118 32.69 -31.78 -16.33
C MET A 118 33.01 -31.40 -14.87
N ILE A 119 34.24 -31.66 -14.40
CA ILE A 119 34.69 -31.27 -13.05
C ILE A 119 34.60 -29.76 -12.88
N THR A 120 35.17 -28.97 -13.81
CA THR A 120 35.12 -27.50 -13.74
C THR A 120 33.69 -26.97 -13.72
N ILE A 121 32.78 -27.54 -14.53
CA ILE A 121 31.37 -27.10 -14.53
C ILE A 121 30.65 -27.47 -13.23
N ARG A 122 30.96 -28.63 -12.63
CA ARG A 122 30.41 -29.00 -11.31
C ARG A 122 30.85 -28.00 -10.24
N GLU A 123 32.13 -27.63 -10.21
CA GLU A 123 32.65 -26.59 -9.30
C GLU A 123 31.97 -25.23 -9.54
N GLU A 124 31.78 -24.82 -10.80
CA GLU A 124 31.03 -23.60 -11.15
C GLU A 124 29.57 -23.67 -10.63
N ILE A 125 28.91 -24.82 -10.78
CA ILE A 125 27.54 -25.04 -10.30
C ILE A 125 27.49 -24.93 -8.78
N GLU A 126 28.41 -25.59 -8.05
CA GLU A 126 28.44 -25.52 -6.58
C GLU A 126 28.69 -24.09 -6.09
N LYS A 127 29.60 -23.36 -6.73
CA LYS A 127 29.81 -21.95 -6.41
C LYS A 127 28.55 -21.09 -6.64
N ILE A 128 27.85 -21.31 -7.75
CA ILE A 128 26.59 -20.60 -8.03
C ILE A 128 25.52 -20.98 -6.99
N LYS A 129 25.49 -22.25 -6.56
CA LYS A 129 24.58 -22.69 -5.50
C LYS A 129 24.90 -22.00 -4.18
N GLU A 130 26.15 -21.95 -3.74
CA GLU A 130 26.55 -21.22 -2.53
C GLU A 130 26.07 -19.75 -2.58
N ASP A 131 26.28 -19.08 -3.71
CA ASP A 131 25.84 -17.69 -3.91
C ASP A 131 24.30 -17.52 -3.89
N ILE A 132 23.54 -18.50 -4.38
CA ILE A 132 22.06 -18.47 -4.41
C ILE A 132 21.46 -18.88 -3.05
N PHE A 133 22.04 -19.89 -2.40
CA PHE A 133 21.49 -20.58 -1.22
C PHE A 133 22.04 -20.09 0.11
N ASP A 134 22.85 -19.02 0.14
CA ASP A 134 23.05 -18.21 1.34
C ASP A 134 21.73 -17.61 1.90
N VAL A 135 20.61 -17.81 1.18
CA VAL A 135 19.25 -17.57 1.65
C VAL A 135 18.72 -18.81 2.37
N GLU A 136 18.54 -18.68 3.68
CA GLU A 136 17.98 -19.70 4.59
C GLU A 136 16.48 -19.99 4.34
N THR A 137 15.95 -19.70 3.15
CA THR A 137 14.54 -19.90 2.83
C THR A 137 14.34 -21.15 1.98
N MET A 138 13.54 -22.04 2.58
CA MET A 138 12.51 -22.88 1.98
C MET A 138 12.83 -23.37 0.59
N GLU A 139 13.13 -24.67 0.50
CA GLU A 139 12.70 -25.56 -0.58
C GLU A 139 12.25 -24.79 -1.83
N ILE A 140 13.20 -24.12 -2.49
CA ILE A 140 13.00 -23.84 -3.90
C ILE A 140 12.78 -25.24 -4.43
N ASP A 141 11.61 -25.45 -5.05
CA ASP A 141 11.18 -26.64 -5.78
C ASP A 141 12.21 -26.96 -6.89
N CYS A 142 13.43 -27.28 -6.46
CA CYS A 142 14.49 -27.91 -7.19
C CYS A 142 14.20 -29.42 -7.24
N ILE A 143 12.95 -29.83 -6.98
CA ILE A 143 12.43 -31.17 -7.26
C ILE A 143 12.64 -31.53 -8.74
N GLU A 144 12.79 -30.54 -9.63
CA GLU A 144 13.13 -30.80 -11.04
C GLU A 144 14.64 -30.98 -11.30
N LEU A 145 15.51 -30.58 -10.37
CA LEU A 145 16.93 -30.84 -10.48
C LEU A 145 17.23 -32.19 -9.83
N LYS A 146 16.91 -33.27 -10.57
CA LYS A 146 17.41 -34.61 -10.25
C LYS A 146 18.88 -34.47 -9.84
N THR A 147 19.19 -34.91 -8.64
CA THR A 147 20.58 -35.15 -8.22
C THR A 147 21.12 -36.13 -9.26
N MET A 148 21.94 -35.63 -10.18
CA MET A 148 22.69 -36.54 -11.02
C MET A 148 23.59 -37.30 -10.05
N ASP A 149 23.41 -38.61 -9.94
CA ASP A 149 24.24 -39.44 -9.10
C ASP A 149 25.70 -39.12 -9.40
N GLU A 150 26.49 -38.93 -8.35
CA GLU A 150 27.92 -38.54 -8.45
C GLU A 150 28.73 -39.54 -9.29
N GLU A 151 28.21 -40.75 -9.50
CA GLU A 151 28.76 -41.83 -10.33
C GLU A 151 28.39 -41.73 -11.82
N SER A 152 27.77 -40.65 -12.29
CA SER A 152 27.39 -40.49 -13.71
C SER A 152 28.60 -40.68 -14.63
N CYS A 153 28.49 -41.59 -15.61
CA CYS A 153 29.54 -41.88 -16.59
C CYS A 153 30.01 -40.63 -17.35
N VAL A 154 31.29 -40.56 -17.69
CA VAL A 154 31.88 -39.44 -18.47
C VAL A 154 31.38 -39.51 -19.90
N SER A 155 30.33 -38.75 -20.23
CA SER A 155 29.77 -38.67 -21.59
C SER A 155 29.55 -37.24 -22.06
N LEU A 156 29.55 -37.05 -23.39
CA LEU A 156 29.26 -35.74 -23.99
C LEU A 156 27.82 -35.28 -23.74
N ALA A 157 26.87 -36.20 -23.64
CA ALA A 157 25.49 -35.87 -23.27
C ALA A 157 25.42 -35.31 -21.84
N ASN A 158 26.06 -35.98 -20.88
CA ASN A 158 26.12 -35.51 -19.50
C ASN A 158 26.83 -34.16 -19.38
N LEU A 159 27.90 -33.94 -20.15
CA LEU A 159 28.56 -32.62 -20.21
C LEU A 159 27.60 -31.53 -20.69
N LYS A 160 26.86 -31.76 -21.77
CA LYS A 160 25.87 -30.79 -22.27
C LYS A 160 24.76 -30.52 -21.26
N GLU A 161 24.29 -31.55 -20.56
CA GLU A 161 23.28 -31.40 -19.51
C GLU A 161 23.80 -30.54 -18.36
N LEU A 162 25.05 -30.75 -17.93
CA LEU A 162 25.70 -29.90 -16.92
C LEU A 162 25.87 -28.45 -17.40
N GLU A 163 26.23 -28.23 -18.66
CA GLU A 163 26.33 -26.88 -19.23
C GLU A 163 24.97 -26.17 -19.24
N MET A 164 23.90 -26.84 -19.69
CA MET A 164 22.55 -26.30 -19.64
C MET A 164 22.10 -25.99 -18.21
N ARG A 165 22.41 -26.88 -17.25
CA ARG A 165 22.10 -26.68 -15.83
C ARG A 165 22.84 -25.47 -15.25
N ARG A 166 24.14 -25.33 -15.56
CA ARG A 166 24.92 -24.17 -15.14
C ARG A 166 24.34 -22.87 -15.70
N ASP A 167 24.03 -22.84 -16.98
CA ASP A 167 23.52 -21.63 -17.64
C ASP A 167 22.14 -21.24 -17.10
N PHE A 168 21.28 -22.22 -16.83
CA PHE A 168 20.01 -22.00 -16.12
C PHE A 168 20.21 -21.40 -14.73
N LEU A 169 21.11 -21.96 -13.91
CA LEU A 169 21.39 -21.45 -12.57
C LEU A 169 21.99 -20.03 -12.61
N ARG A 170 22.87 -19.75 -13.57
CA ARG A 170 23.43 -18.41 -13.79
C ARG A 170 22.32 -17.40 -14.12
N SER A 171 21.44 -17.73 -15.06
CA SER A 171 20.30 -16.87 -15.41
C SER A 171 19.36 -16.64 -14.21
N LYS A 172 19.17 -17.67 -13.36
CA LYS A 172 18.36 -17.55 -12.14
C LYS A 172 19.02 -16.62 -11.11
N LYS A 173 20.34 -16.76 -10.89
CA LYS A 173 21.13 -15.86 -10.04
C LYS A 173 21.00 -14.41 -10.51
N GLU A 174 21.23 -14.15 -11.79
CA GLU A 174 21.10 -12.80 -12.38
C GLU A 174 19.68 -12.24 -12.26
N GLY A 175 18.65 -13.10 -12.31
CA GLY A 175 17.27 -12.72 -12.06
C GLY A 175 17.04 -12.28 -10.61
N MET A 176 17.60 -13.04 -9.65
CA MET A 176 17.51 -12.71 -8.22
C MET A 176 18.27 -11.43 -7.87
N GLU A 177 19.46 -11.21 -8.44
CA GLU A 177 20.23 -9.97 -8.24
C GLU A 177 19.47 -8.75 -8.77
N ARG A 178 18.87 -8.83 -9.97
CA ARG A 178 18.02 -7.77 -10.50
C ARG A 178 16.80 -7.48 -9.62
N ASN A 179 16.17 -8.52 -9.08
CA ASN A 179 15.04 -8.35 -8.15
C ASN A 179 15.49 -7.70 -6.83
N ARG A 180 16.67 -8.09 -6.32
CA ARG A 180 17.27 -7.49 -5.12
C ARG A 180 17.52 -5.99 -5.31
N ASP A 181 18.14 -5.61 -6.42
CA ASP A 181 18.46 -4.22 -6.73
C ASP A 181 17.17 -3.38 -6.84
N ARG A 182 16.16 -3.92 -7.54
CA ARG A 182 14.83 -3.29 -7.64
C ARG A 182 14.18 -3.08 -6.28
N LEU A 183 14.14 -4.11 -5.43
CA LEU A 183 13.56 -4.02 -4.08
C LEU A 183 14.29 -2.98 -3.22
N TYR A 184 15.61 -2.93 -3.33
CA TYR A 184 16.43 -1.94 -2.63
C TYR A 184 16.12 -0.51 -3.11
N GLU A 185 16.03 -0.28 -4.42
CA GLU A 185 15.63 1.02 -4.99
C GLU A 185 14.24 1.46 -4.51
N GLU A 186 13.25 0.57 -4.57
CA GLU A 186 11.89 0.83 -4.09
C GLU A 186 11.88 1.16 -2.58
N LEU A 187 12.66 0.42 -1.78
CA LEU A 187 12.85 0.69 -0.36
C LEU A 187 13.50 2.04 -0.07
N CYS A 188 14.51 2.45 -0.84
CA CYS A 188 15.12 3.77 -0.70
C CYS A 188 14.12 4.89 -0.96
N VAL A 189 13.24 4.72 -1.95
CA VAL A 189 12.14 5.67 -2.22
C VAL A 189 11.19 5.71 -1.03
N PHE A 190 10.79 4.55 -0.48
CA PHE A 190 9.90 4.48 0.67
C PHE A 190 10.48 5.16 1.91
N LEU A 191 11.73 4.89 2.23
CA LEU A 191 12.43 5.51 3.35
C LEU A 191 12.55 7.04 3.18
N SER A 192 12.83 7.49 1.95
CA SER A 192 12.88 8.92 1.63
C SER A 192 11.53 9.60 1.84
N GLN A 193 10.43 8.98 1.39
CA GLN A 193 9.07 9.49 1.59
C GLN A 193 8.65 9.52 3.06
N LEU A 194 9.16 8.58 3.86
CA LEU A 194 8.92 8.54 5.31
C LEU A 194 9.89 9.44 6.09
N SER A 195 10.88 10.06 5.42
CA SER A 195 12.00 10.77 6.04
C SER A 195 12.72 9.93 7.12
N LYS A 196 12.84 8.62 6.88
CA LYS A 196 13.50 7.66 7.78
C LYS A 196 14.85 7.24 7.21
N ASN A 197 15.85 7.19 8.08
CA ASN A 197 17.11 6.51 7.79
C ASN A 197 17.10 5.18 8.53
N ASP A 198 16.72 4.12 7.84
CA ASP A 198 16.81 2.76 8.39
C ASP A 198 18.17 2.15 8.06
N LEU A 199 19.01 1.97 9.09
CA LEU A 199 20.31 1.31 8.96
C LEU A 199 20.16 -0.18 8.61
N ASP A 200 18.96 -0.74 8.80
CA ASP A 200 18.63 -2.11 8.47
C ASP A 200 18.31 -2.30 6.98
N VAL A 201 18.44 -1.28 6.11
CA VAL A 201 18.28 -1.45 4.65
C VAL A 201 19.63 -1.32 3.96
N ALA A 202 20.18 -2.45 3.50
CA ALA A 202 21.44 -2.48 2.76
C ALA A 202 21.34 -3.35 1.50
N ILE A 203 22.00 -2.93 0.41
CA ILE A 203 21.94 -3.62 -0.90
C ILE A 203 22.45 -5.06 -0.83
N GLY A 204 23.35 -5.36 0.10
CA GLY A 204 23.92 -6.70 0.31
C GLY A 204 23.03 -7.64 1.13
N GLN A 205 21.84 -7.23 1.57
CA GLN A 205 20.98 -8.08 2.36
C GLN A 205 20.37 -9.23 1.55
N LYS A 206 20.00 -10.28 2.29
CA LYS A 206 19.29 -11.44 1.72
C LYS A 206 17.95 -10.97 1.14
N ILE A 207 17.60 -11.50 -0.04
CA ILE A 207 16.42 -11.05 -0.80
C ILE A 207 15.11 -11.15 0.00
N PHE A 208 14.94 -12.22 0.77
CA PHE A 208 13.78 -12.42 1.64
C PHE A 208 13.65 -11.32 2.72
N VAL A 209 14.78 -10.84 3.26
CA VAL A 209 14.77 -9.74 4.23
C VAL A 209 14.31 -8.46 3.55
N LEU A 210 14.81 -8.17 2.34
CA LEU A 210 14.35 -7.02 1.55
C LEU A 210 12.86 -7.12 1.20
N GLU A 211 12.34 -8.31 0.86
CA GLU A 211 10.92 -8.50 0.59
C GLU A 211 10.05 -8.23 1.83
N GLN A 212 10.48 -8.70 3.01
CA GLN A 212 9.80 -8.42 4.27
C GLN A 212 9.80 -6.93 4.61
N LEU A 213 10.96 -6.28 4.48
CA LEU A 213 11.10 -4.84 4.71
C LEU A 213 10.26 -4.05 3.69
N HIS A 214 10.29 -4.44 2.43
CA HIS A 214 9.51 -3.81 1.36
C HIS A 214 8.01 -3.88 1.67
N LYS A 215 7.53 -5.05 2.07
CA LYS A 215 6.13 -5.22 2.51
C LYS A 215 5.79 -4.31 3.70
N LYS A 216 6.63 -4.32 4.74
CA LYS A 216 6.43 -3.51 5.96
C LYS A 216 6.35 -2.01 5.62
N TYR A 217 7.28 -1.49 4.84
CA TYR A 217 7.34 -0.06 4.50
C TYR A 217 6.25 0.36 3.53
N LYS A 218 5.88 -0.50 2.58
CA LYS A 218 4.72 -0.27 1.72
C LYS A 218 3.43 -0.12 2.52
N GLU A 219 3.18 -1.04 3.46
CA GLU A 219 2.00 -0.97 4.35
C GLU A 219 2.02 0.28 5.24
N GLU A 220 3.21 0.74 5.67
CA GLU A 220 3.35 1.99 6.43
C GLU A 220 3.03 3.22 5.58
N ILE A 221 3.51 3.29 4.34
CA ILE A 221 3.21 4.39 3.40
C ILE A 221 1.72 4.45 3.09
N GLU A 222 1.10 3.33 2.75
CA GLU A 222 -0.34 3.28 2.45
C GLU A 222 -1.17 3.77 3.65
N ARG A 223 -0.79 3.39 4.88
CA ARG A 223 -1.45 3.85 6.10
C ARG A 223 -1.28 5.36 6.32
N ARG A 224 -0.07 5.90 6.10
CA ARG A 224 0.22 7.33 6.27
C ARG A 224 -0.43 8.19 5.19
N ASP A 225 -0.48 7.74 3.94
CA ASP A 225 -1.18 8.43 2.84
C ASP A 225 -2.69 8.53 3.13
N LEU A 226 -3.30 7.45 3.62
CA LEU A 226 -4.71 7.46 4.02
C LEU A 226 -4.96 8.47 5.15
N GLU A 227 -4.07 8.51 6.15
CA GLU A 227 -4.18 9.46 7.25
C GLU A 227 -3.98 10.91 6.80
N PHE A 228 -2.98 11.16 5.94
CA PHE A 228 -2.70 12.46 5.35
C PHE A 228 -3.93 13.01 4.64
N ARG A 229 -4.51 12.23 3.71
CA ARG A 229 -5.70 12.64 2.95
C ARG A 229 -6.91 12.91 3.85
N ARG A 230 -7.10 12.09 4.89
CA ARG A 230 -8.18 12.31 5.88
C ARG A 230 -7.99 13.64 6.61
N LEU A 231 -6.78 13.91 7.10
CA LEU A 231 -6.47 15.17 7.79
C LEU A 231 -6.61 16.38 6.87
N GLU A 232 -6.13 16.27 5.62
CA GLU A 232 -6.25 17.33 4.63
C GLU A 232 -7.72 17.70 4.37
N ILE A 233 -8.58 16.71 4.11
CA ILE A 233 -10.02 16.94 3.88
C ILE A 233 -10.64 17.68 5.07
N GLU A 234 -10.32 17.24 6.28
CA GLU A 234 -10.91 17.79 7.49
C GLU A 234 -10.40 19.22 7.80
N ILE A 235 -9.11 19.48 7.57
CA ILE A 235 -8.51 20.82 7.66
C ILE A 235 -9.18 21.75 6.65
N ARG A 236 -9.26 21.35 5.37
CA ARG A 236 -9.87 22.15 4.30
C ARG A 236 -11.33 22.47 4.59
N ARG A 237 -12.08 21.49 5.11
CA ARG A 237 -13.46 21.67 5.53
C ARG A 237 -13.58 22.74 6.63
N ARG A 238 -12.72 22.69 7.66
CA ARG A 238 -12.74 23.69 8.75
C ARG A 238 -12.22 25.06 8.34
N GLU A 239 -11.18 25.14 7.53
CA GLU A 239 -10.73 26.41 6.93
C GLU A 239 -11.87 27.10 6.18
N GLY A 240 -12.66 26.33 5.42
CA GLY A 240 -13.87 26.80 4.74
C GLY A 240 -14.94 27.35 5.69
N TYR A 241 -15.23 26.65 6.79
CA TYR A 241 -16.19 27.14 7.79
C TYR A 241 -15.73 28.41 8.52
N LEU A 242 -14.44 28.49 8.85
CA LEU A 242 -13.86 29.61 9.59
C LEU A 242 -13.51 30.81 8.70
N GLY A 243 -13.56 30.66 7.37
CA GLY A 243 -13.10 31.67 6.43
C GLY A 243 -11.59 31.94 6.52
N THR A 244 -10.83 30.98 7.05
CA THR A 244 -9.37 31.08 7.20
C THR A 244 -8.70 30.85 5.85
N PRO A 245 -7.65 31.61 5.48
CA PRO A 245 -6.92 31.35 4.25
C PRO A 245 -6.34 29.93 4.25
N CYS A 246 -6.56 29.23 3.14
CA CYS A 246 -6.06 27.88 2.93
C CYS A 246 -4.54 27.85 3.05
N LYS A 247 -4.01 27.15 4.07
CA LYS A 247 -2.58 26.90 4.13
C LYS A 247 -2.18 25.91 3.05
N GLU A 248 -1.05 26.14 2.40
CA GLU A 248 -0.43 25.11 1.57
C GLU A 248 0.06 24.00 2.49
N ILE A 249 -0.36 22.77 2.20
CA ILE A 249 0.04 21.57 2.93
C ILE A 249 0.94 20.81 1.99
N GLU A 250 2.21 20.70 2.35
CA GLU A 250 3.16 19.91 1.58
C GLU A 250 2.83 18.42 1.70
N MET A 251 2.87 17.72 0.56
CA MET A 251 2.61 16.29 0.48
C MET A 251 3.88 15.53 0.91
N ASP A 252 4.08 15.46 2.22
CA ASP A 252 5.17 14.74 2.89
C ASP A 252 4.58 13.78 3.95
N LEU A 253 5.01 12.52 3.93
CA LEU A 253 4.54 11.47 4.86
C LEU A 253 5.44 11.33 6.09
N SER A 254 6.34 12.28 6.32
CA SER A 254 7.15 12.36 7.55
C SER A 254 6.27 12.46 8.80
N ASP A 255 6.80 11.96 9.92
CA ASP A 255 6.12 12.05 11.21
C ASP A 255 5.97 13.51 11.68
N GLU A 256 6.91 14.37 11.28
CA GLU A 256 6.89 15.79 11.59
C GLU A 256 5.73 16.50 10.88
N ASN A 257 5.55 16.27 9.56
CA ASN A 257 4.45 16.86 8.81
C ASN A 257 3.09 16.37 9.30
N LEU A 258 2.91 15.06 9.49
CA LEU A 258 1.67 14.51 10.06
C LEU A 258 1.40 15.05 11.47
N GLY A 259 2.45 15.26 12.27
CA GLY A 259 2.36 15.92 13.57
C GLY A 259 1.84 17.36 13.46
N MET A 260 2.41 18.16 12.56
CA MET A 260 1.97 19.53 12.28
C MET A 260 0.52 19.58 11.81
N MET A 261 0.11 18.68 10.91
CA MET A 261 -1.28 18.60 10.43
C MET A 261 -2.26 18.28 11.57
N ARG A 262 -1.94 17.33 12.46
CA ARG A 262 -2.78 17.03 13.64
C ARG A 262 -2.91 18.24 14.56
N SER A 263 -1.80 18.91 14.85
CA SER A 263 -1.81 20.11 15.69
C SER A 263 -2.64 21.24 15.06
N TYR A 264 -2.55 21.41 13.74
CA TYR A 264 -3.33 22.42 13.04
C TYR A 264 -4.82 22.08 12.97
N GLU A 265 -5.18 20.82 12.69
CA GLU A 265 -6.56 20.35 12.74
C GLU A 265 -7.18 20.56 14.12
N LYS A 266 -6.43 20.27 15.18
CA LYS A 266 -6.85 20.51 16.56
C LYS A 266 -7.06 22.00 16.83
N TYR A 267 -6.13 22.85 16.42
CA TYR A 267 -6.27 24.30 16.54
C TYR A 267 -7.55 24.81 15.84
N LEU A 268 -7.80 24.36 14.60
CA LEU A 268 -9.01 24.76 13.86
C LEU A 268 -10.29 24.28 14.55
N ARG A 269 -10.26 23.10 15.16
CA ARG A 269 -11.40 22.58 15.93
C ARG A 269 -11.68 23.43 17.17
N GLU A 270 -10.65 23.74 17.95
CA GLU A 270 -10.76 24.60 19.14
C GLU A 270 -11.23 26.01 18.76
N GLU A 271 -10.75 26.55 17.64
CA GLU A 271 -11.18 27.84 17.12
C GLU A 271 -12.65 27.83 16.68
N GLN A 272 -13.11 26.76 16.03
CA GLN A 272 -14.51 26.58 15.67
C GLN A 272 -15.42 26.50 16.90
N GLU A 273 -15.03 25.75 17.92
CA GLU A 273 -15.78 25.66 19.18
C GLU A 273 -15.84 27.04 19.88
N ARG A 274 -14.72 27.76 19.91
CA ARG A 274 -14.66 29.12 20.47
C ARG A 274 -15.61 30.09 19.76
N GLN A 275 -15.62 30.10 18.43
CA GLN A 275 -16.54 30.96 17.66
C GLN A 275 -18.01 30.60 17.90
N LEU A 276 -18.32 29.31 18.00
CA LEU A 276 -19.67 28.85 18.32
C LEU A 276 -20.10 29.33 19.71
N ASP A 277 -19.23 29.20 20.72
CA ASP A 277 -19.48 29.70 22.07
C ASP A 277 -19.67 31.22 22.11
N GLU A 278 -18.84 31.98 21.38
CA GLU A 278 -18.95 33.45 21.29
C GLU A 278 -20.29 33.88 20.65
N ILE A 279 -20.69 33.23 19.55
CA ILE A 279 -21.97 33.48 18.88
C ILE A 279 -23.13 33.10 19.80
N TYR A 280 -23.04 31.94 20.46
CA TYR A 280 -24.05 31.46 21.39
C TYR A 280 -24.27 32.45 22.54
N GLU A 281 -23.22 32.87 23.25
CA GLU A 281 -23.35 33.80 24.38
C GLU A 281 -23.83 35.18 23.93
N LYS A 282 -23.43 35.66 22.74
CA LYS A 282 -23.94 36.90 22.17
C LYS A 282 -25.43 36.81 21.88
N LYS A 283 -25.88 35.75 21.21
CA LYS A 283 -27.31 35.54 20.88
C LYS A 283 -28.14 35.33 22.14
N ARG A 284 -27.64 34.56 23.10
CA ARG A 284 -28.26 34.34 24.40
C ARG A 284 -28.45 35.65 25.17
N SER A 285 -27.44 36.52 25.17
CA SER A 285 -27.51 37.83 25.82
C SER A 285 -28.54 38.74 25.14
N GLN A 286 -28.56 38.79 23.81
CA GLN A 286 -29.56 39.54 23.03
C GLN A 286 -30.98 39.04 23.30
N LEU A 287 -31.18 37.72 23.31
CA LEU A 287 -32.47 37.12 23.60
C LEU A 287 -32.93 37.44 25.03
N LYS A 288 -32.02 37.39 26.01
CA LYS A 288 -32.32 37.74 27.39
C LYS A 288 -32.81 39.18 27.53
N GLU A 289 -32.11 40.13 26.91
CA GLU A 289 -32.50 41.55 26.91
C GLU A 289 -33.89 41.76 26.29
N LEU A 290 -34.20 41.02 25.22
CA LEU A 290 -35.52 41.07 24.59
C LEU A 290 -36.60 40.46 25.49
N LEU A 291 -36.38 39.27 26.03
CA LEU A 291 -37.34 38.60 26.92
C LEU A 291 -37.63 39.42 28.17
N ASP A 292 -36.62 40.11 28.74
CA ASP A 292 -36.79 41.02 29.88
C ASP A 292 -37.75 42.20 29.54
N ILE A 293 -37.78 42.68 28.28
CA ILE A 293 -38.73 43.72 27.85
C ILE A 293 -40.17 43.19 27.88
N PHE A 294 -40.38 41.96 27.44
CA PHE A 294 -41.70 41.32 27.37
C PHE A 294 -42.13 40.67 28.70
N GLY A 295 -41.20 40.47 29.65
CA GLY A 295 -41.45 39.79 30.92
C GLY A 295 -41.56 38.27 30.79
N GLU A 296 -40.91 37.69 29.78
CA GLU A 296 -40.88 36.25 29.52
C GLU A 296 -39.62 35.59 30.12
N ASN A 297 -39.69 34.28 30.40
CA ASN A 297 -38.55 33.54 30.92
C ASN A 297 -37.70 32.94 29.78
N MET A 298 -36.39 32.81 30.02
CA MET A 298 -35.48 32.18 29.08
C MET A 298 -35.68 30.66 29.04
N GLU A 299 -35.83 30.11 27.83
CA GLU A 299 -35.79 28.67 27.56
C GLU A 299 -34.35 28.14 27.55
N ASP A 300 -34.17 26.85 27.84
CA ASP A 300 -32.86 26.20 27.84
C ASP A 300 -32.49 25.73 26.43
N TYR A 301 -31.79 26.58 25.68
CA TYR A 301 -31.29 26.26 24.35
C TYR A 301 -29.99 25.44 24.42
N LYS A 302 -29.83 24.48 23.51
CA LYS A 302 -28.59 23.70 23.42
C LYS A 302 -27.49 24.53 22.75
N LYS A 303 -26.24 24.31 23.18
CA LYS A 303 -25.03 24.85 22.54
C LYS A 303 -24.68 24.11 21.25
N THR A 304 -25.55 24.22 20.26
CA THR A 304 -25.38 23.65 18.91
C THR A 304 -25.75 24.69 17.86
N GLU A 305 -25.36 24.49 16.61
CA GLU A 305 -25.75 25.38 15.51
C GLU A 305 -27.28 25.51 15.40
N GLU A 306 -28.01 24.40 15.52
CA GLU A 306 -29.48 24.37 15.56
C GLU A 306 -30.05 25.23 16.71
N GLY A 307 -29.47 25.14 17.91
CA GLY A 307 -29.90 25.96 19.05
C GLY A 307 -29.63 27.45 18.85
N ILE A 308 -28.55 27.80 18.16
CA ILE A 308 -28.26 29.20 17.77
C ILE A 308 -29.26 29.70 16.73
N GLU A 309 -29.65 28.88 15.76
CA GLU A 309 -30.68 29.22 14.77
C GLU A 309 -32.06 29.40 15.42
N GLU A 310 -32.44 28.53 16.34
CA GLU A 310 -33.66 28.67 17.14
C GLU A 310 -33.67 29.99 17.91
N MET A 311 -32.57 30.31 18.61
CA MET A 311 -32.43 31.61 19.27
C MET A 311 -32.53 32.76 18.28
N ALA A 312 -31.91 32.67 17.10
CA ALA A 312 -31.96 33.72 16.09
C ALA A 312 -33.39 33.95 15.54
N MET A 313 -34.17 32.88 15.35
CA MET A 313 -35.57 32.97 14.96
C MET A 313 -36.42 33.64 16.05
N THR A 314 -36.22 33.26 17.32
CA THR A 314 -36.94 33.87 18.44
C THR A 314 -36.57 35.34 18.61
N ILE A 315 -35.28 35.68 18.52
CA ILE A 315 -34.79 37.08 18.51
C ILE A 315 -35.48 37.88 17.41
N SER A 316 -35.48 37.39 16.17
CA SER A 316 -36.11 38.08 15.03
C SER A 316 -37.62 38.31 15.25
N LYS A 317 -38.33 37.29 15.77
CA LYS A 317 -39.75 37.41 16.13
C LYS A 317 -39.99 38.47 17.19
N LEU A 318 -39.19 38.48 18.27
CA LEU A 318 -39.33 39.45 19.36
C LEU A 318 -38.92 40.87 18.94
N GLU A 319 -37.84 41.02 18.18
CA GLU A 319 -37.40 42.30 17.62
C GLU A 319 -38.49 42.95 16.76
N SER A 320 -39.17 42.16 15.92
CA SER A 320 -40.27 42.69 15.09
C SER A 320 -41.44 43.26 15.90
N LYS A 321 -41.67 42.73 17.12
CA LYS A 321 -42.76 43.14 18.02
C LYS A 321 -42.36 44.27 18.97
N LYS A 322 -41.05 44.46 19.20
CA LYS A 322 -40.47 45.28 20.27
C LYS A 322 -40.98 46.72 20.28
N ASP A 323 -40.91 47.41 19.14
CA ASP A 323 -41.18 48.87 19.09
C ASP A 323 -42.66 49.18 19.34
N LEU A 324 -43.56 48.38 18.76
CA LEU A 324 -45.00 48.50 19.00
C LEU A 324 -45.35 48.14 20.44
N PHE A 325 -44.76 47.06 20.97
CA PHE A 325 -44.97 46.67 22.36
C PHE A 325 -44.50 47.74 23.35
N LEU A 326 -43.30 48.31 23.16
CA LEU A 326 -42.79 49.39 24.00
C LEU A 326 -43.66 50.65 23.92
N SER A 327 -44.18 50.97 22.72
CA SER A 327 -45.10 52.10 22.53
C SER A 327 -46.40 51.89 23.30
N ILE A 328 -47.00 50.70 23.20
CA ILE A 328 -48.20 50.32 23.97
C ILE A 328 -47.91 50.37 25.46
N ARG A 329 -46.80 49.76 25.92
CA ARG A 329 -46.39 49.75 27.33
C ARG A 329 -46.22 51.15 27.89
N SER A 330 -45.58 52.06 27.15
CA SER A 330 -45.41 53.45 27.58
C SER A 330 -46.75 54.19 27.76
N LEU A 331 -47.73 53.91 26.89
CA LEU A 331 -49.08 54.47 27.03
C LEU A 331 -49.84 53.81 28.17
N MET A 332 -49.66 52.51 28.41
CA MET A 332 -50.24 51.81 29.56
C MET A 332 -49.72 52.39 30.88
N GLU A 333 -48.42 52.67 30.97
CA GLU A 333 -47.79 53.30 32.13
C GLU A 333 -48.32 54.72 32.32
N LYS A 334 -48.30 55.57 31.27
CA LYS A 334 -48.90 56.92 31.30
C LYS A 334 -50.38 56.91 31.71
N ARG A 335 -51.15 55.96 31.21
CA ARG A 335 -52.55 55.76 31.59
C ARG A 335 -52.67 55.41 33.07
N SER A 336 -51.88 54.45 33.54
CA SER A 336 -51.91 54.01 34.95
C SER A 336 -51.55 55.15 35.91
N GLU A 337 -50.55 55.97 35.56
CA GLU A 337 -50.18 57.17 36.31
C GLU A 337 -51.28 58.21 36.30
N LEU A 338 -51.92 58.45 35.15
CA LEU A 338 -53.01 59.42 35.03
C LEU A 338 -54.23 58.97 35.86
N ILE A 339 -54.58 57.68 35.84
CA ILE A 339 -55.65 57.12 36.67
C ILE A 339 -55.30 57.24 38.15
N SER A 340 -54.05 56.98 38.55
CA SER A 340 -53.60 57.16 39.93
C SER A 340 -53.75 58.61 40.36
N LYS A 341 -53.27 59.55 39.55
CA LYS A 341 -53.39 61.01 39.78
C LYS A 341 -54.84 61.45 39.86
N MET A 342 -55.72 60.95 38.98
CA MET A 342 -57.16 61.23 39.01
C MET A 342 -57.82 60.66 40.28
N SER A 343 -57.43 59.47 40.72
CA SER A 343 -57.98 58.85 41.94
C SER A 343 -57.51 59.57 43.21
N GLU A 344 -56.23 59.95 43.29
CA GLU A 344 -55.69 60.78 44.37
C GLU A 344 -56.36 62.15 44.40
N PHE A 345 -56.54 62.75 43.23
CA PHE A 345 -57.25 64.01 43.08
C PHE A 345 -58.68 63.91 43.60
N GLU A 346 -59.44 62.87 43.27
CA GLU A 346 -60.83 62.74 43.75
C GLU A 346 -60.92 62.50 45.26
N LYS A 347 -59.94 61.80 45.85
CA LYS A 347 -59.82 61.68 47.32
C LYS A 347 -59.62 63.03 47.99
N ILE A 348 -58.74 63.87 47.43
CA ILE A 348 -58.50 65.24 47.90
C ILE A 348 -59.74 66.11 47.63
N ALA A 349 -60.38 65.93 46.48
CA ALA A 349 -61.55 66.70 46.05
C ALA A 349 -62.79 66.43 46.91
N SER A 350 -62.88 65.24 47.50
CA SER A 350 -63.95 64.79 48.39
C SER A 350 -63.77 65.24 49.85
N ASP A 351 -62.64 65.85 50.22
CA ASP A 351 -62.43 66.40 51.57
C ASP A 351 -63.25 67.68 51.77
N PRO A 352 -64.25 67.70 52.69
CA PRO A 352 -65.07 68.89 52.93
C PRO A 352 -64.27 70.10 53.45
N LYS A 353 -63.06 69.89 53.98
CA LYS A 353 -62.16 70.99 54.41
C LYS A 353 -61.46 71.71 53.24
N ARG A 354 -61.57 71.18 52.01
CA ARG A 354 -60.95 71.72 50.79
C ARG A 354 -61.47 73.11 50.41
N LEU A 355 -62.75 73.38 50.67
CA LEU A 355 -63.41 74.66 50.34
C LEU A 355 -62.86 75.86 51.14
N PHE A 356 -62.13 75.61 52.23
CA PHE A 356 -61.50 76.64 53.06
C PHE A 356 -60.04 76.93 52.69
N ARG A 357 -59.52 76.33 51.60
CA ARG A 357 -58.16 76.56 51.09
C ARG A 357 -58.11 77.65 49.99
N SER A 358 -56.89 78.00 49.56
CA SER A 358 -56.63 79.05 48.55
C SER A 358 -57.44 78.89 47.26
N SER A 359 -58.02 79.98 46.76
CA SER A 359 -58.80 80.03 45.50
C SER A 359 -57.99 79.63 44.26
N LEU A 360 -56.66 79.81 44.29
CA LEU A 360 -55.76 79.34 43.24
C LEU A 360 -55.74 77.81 43.15
N GLN A 361 -55.90 77.12 44.28
CA GLN A 361 -55.97 75.66 44.34
C GLN A 361 -57.23 75.17 43.61
N LEU A 362 -58.40 75.76 43.91
CA LEU A 362 -59.67 75.41 43.26
C LEU A 362 -59.65 75.61 41.73
N LEU A 363 -59.00 76.68 41.24
CA LEU A 363 -58.84 76.93 39.81
C LEU A 363 -57.89 75.92 39.14
N SER A 364 -56.79 75.56 39.80
CA SER A 364 -55.86 74.54 39.30
C SER A 364 -56.51 73.15 39.25
N GLU A 365 -57.37 72.85 40.24
CA GLU A 365 -58.12 71.62 40.33
C GLU A 365 -59.19 71.52 39.23
N GLU A 366 -59.87 72.63 38.92
CA GLU A 366 -60.83 72.71 37.82
C GLU A 366 -60.14 72.60 36.45
N LYS A 367 -58.95 73.21 36.29
CA LYS A 367 -58.10 73.01 35.09
C LYS A 367 -57.66 71.55 34.95
N PHE A 368 -57.32 70.88 36.05
CA PHE A 368 -56.97 69.47 36.04
C PHE A 368 -58.18 68.61 35.65
N ARG A 369 -59.37 68.82 36.23
CA ARG A 369 -60.61 68.13 35.83
C ARG A 369 -60.92 68.28 34.34
N ASN A 370 -60.85 69.51 33.85
CA ASN A 370 -61.14 69.83 32.45
C ASN A 370 -60.12 69.26 31.45
N SER A 371 -58.92 68.88 31.90
CA SER A 371 -57.87 68.33 31.02
C SER A 371 -57.60 66.83 31.22
N ALA A 372 -57.76 66.30 32.43
CA ALA A 372 -57.40 64.93 32.79
C ALA A 372 -58.29 63.89 32.09
N TYR A 373 -59.61 64.10 32.08
CA TYR A 373 -60.53 63.15 31.44
C TYR A 373 -60.40 63.15 29.91
N PRO A 374 -60.37 64.30 29.20
CA PRO A 374 -60.06 64.31 27.77
C PRO A 374 -58.69 63.69 27.43
N ASN A 375 -57.66 63.92 28.26
CA ASN A 375 -56.35 63.30 28.06
C ASN A 375 -56.38 61.78 28.27
N LEU A 376 -57.17 61.28 29.24
CA LEU A 376 -57.36 59.85 29.47
C LEU A 376 -58.00 59.18 28.25
N ILE A 377 -59.07 59.77 27.70
CA ILE A 377 -59.70 59.29 26.46
C ILE A 377 -58.68 59.26 25.32
N ARG A 378 -57.91 60.34 25.12
CA ARG A 378 -56.90 60.40 24.05
C ARG A 378 -55.83 59.32 24.19
N ILE A 379 -55.39 59.04 25.42
CA ILE A 379 -54.42 57.96 25.69
C ILE A 379 -55.07 56.60 25.42
N GLU A 380 -56.32 56.38 25.83
CA GLU A 380 -57.04 55.12 25.61
C GLU A 380 -57.33 54.86 24.13
N GLU A 381 -57.74 55.88 23.37
CA GLU A 381 -57.88 55.80 21.90
C GLU A 381 -56.55 55.48 21.22
N ALA A 382 -55.45 56.10 21.68
CA ALA A 382 -54.11 55.82 21.15
C ALA A 382 -53.67 54.37 21.47
N ILE A 383 -53.99 53.87 22.67
CA ILE A 383 -53.75 52.47 23.04
C ILE A 383 -54.55 51.54 22.14
N PHE A 384 -55.86 51.79 21.92
CA PHE A 384 -56.66 50.94 21.03
C PHE A 384 -56.13 50.91 19.60
N LYS A 385 -55.74 52.06 19.04
CA LYS A 385 -55.14 52.12 17.70
C LYS A 385 -53.85 51.30 17.60
N LEU A 386 -52.96 51.41 18.59
CA LEU A 386 -51.73 50.62 18.61
C LEU A 386 -51.97 49.14 18.88
N LEU A 387 -53.01 48.80 19.67
CA LEU A 387 -53.42 47.41 19.88
C LEU A 387 -54.02 46.80 18.62
N ASP A 388 -54.83 47.56 17.87
CA ASP A 388 -55.34 47.13 16.56
C ASP A 388 -54.18 46.87 15.60
N GLU A 389 -53.23 47.81 15.50
CA GLU A 389 -52.03 47.65 14.67
C GLU A 389 -51.15 46.46 15.11
N TYR A 390 -51.06 46.21 16.42
CA TYR A 390 -50.32 45.07 16.96
C TYR A 390 -51.03 43.74 16.65
N GLU A 391 -52.36 43.67 16.82
CA GLU A 391 -53.17 42.49 16.51
C GLU A 391 -53.24 42.17 15.01
N ASP A 392 -53.22 43.19 14.15
CA ASP A 392 -53.22 43.02 12.70
C ASP A 392 -51.90 42.42 12.20
N ARG A 393 -50.79 42.76 12.84
CA ARG A 393 -49.44 42.30 12.46
C ARG A 393 -48.99 41.04 13.20
N PHE A 394 -49.51 40.83 14.40
CA PHE A 394 -49.06 39.78 15.31
C PHE A 394 -50.27 39.06 15.92
N GLU A 395 -50.17 38.72 17.21
CA GLU A 395 -51.23 38.07 17.97
C GLU A 395 -51.79 39.04 19.02
N LYS A 396 -52.85 38.60 19.70
CA LYS A 396 -53.45 39.37 20.77
C LYS A 396 -52.47 39.64 21.91
N LEU A 397 -52.44 40.88 22.38
CA LEU A 397 -51.62 41.24 23.53
C LEU A 397 -52.27 40.73 24.81
N LEU A 398 -51.63 39.76 25.46
CA LEU A 398 -52.07 39.24 26.75
C LEU A 398 -51.35 39.97 27.89
N LYS A 399 -52.11 40.46 28.85
CA LYS A 399 -51.60 41.00 30.12
C LYS A 399 -52.03 40.09 31.25
N ASN A 400 -51.09 39.48 31.97
CA ASN A 400 -51.36 38.51 33.03
C ASN A 400 -52.29 37.35 32.58
N GLY A 401 -52.14 36.89 31.34
CA GLY A 401 -52.96 35.82 30.76
C GLY A 401 -54.36 36.25 30.28
N ILE A 402 -54.69 37.54 30.30
CA ILE A 402 -55.99 38.08 29.86
C ILE A 402 -55.77 39.00 28.66
N ASP A 403 -56.65 38.91 27.66
CA ASP A 403 -56.71 39.83 26.52
C ASP A 403 -56.80 41.28 27.02
N PHE A 404 -55.72 42.04 26.79
CA PHE A 404 -55.59 43.39 27.34
C PHE A 404 -56.59 44.35 26.71
N LYS A 405 -56.88 44.20 25.40
CA LYS A 405 -57.83 45.04 24.68
C LYS A 405 -59.25 44.84 25.21
N LYS A 406 -59.64 43.59 25.45
CA LYS A 406 -60.93 43.25 26.06
C LYS A 406 -61.01 43.76 27.50
N SER A 407 -59.98 43.51 28.31
CA SER A 407 -59.92 43.99 29.70
C SER A 407 -60.01 45.51 29.79
N LEU A 408 -59.34 46.24 28.88
CA LEU A 408 -59.38 47.69 28.80
C LEU A 408 -60.79 48.19 28.45
N ARG A 409 -61.46 47.56 27.49
CA ARG A 409 -62.83 47.90 27.10
C ARG A 409 -63.82 47.70 28.25
N GLU A 410 -63.75 46.55 28.92
CA GLU A 410 -64.57 46.26 30.10
C GLU A 410 -64.28 47.25 31.25
N GLU A 411 -63.04 47.66 31.46
CA GLU A 411 -62.70 48.68 32.46
C GLU A 411 -63.36 50.01 32.12
N ILE A 412 -63.31 50.44 30.86
CA ILE A 412 -63.88 51.71 30.40
C ILE A 412 -65.41 51.71 30.50
N GLU A 413 -66.08 50.63 30.04
CA GLU A 413 -67.54 50.49 30.10
C GLU A 413 -68.07 50.48 31.54
N ASN A 414 -67.28 49.96 32.48
CA ASN A 414 -67.64 49.92 33.90
C ASN A 414 -67.29 51.19 34.68
N ARG A 415 -66.74 52.24 34.04
CA ARG A 415 -66.48 53.52 34.69
C ARG A 415 -67.75 54.35 34.75
N ILE A 416 -68.13 54.78 35.95
CA ILE A 416 -69.19 55.77 36.13
C ILE A 416 -68.55 57.15 35.93
N VAL A 417 -68.77 57.74 34.76
CA VAL A 417 -68.30 59.09 34.45
C VAL A 417 -69.50 60.03 34.47
N ASN A 418 -69.60 60.86 35.51
CA ASN A 418 -70.41 62.07 35.44
C ASN A 418 -69.50 63.22 35.03
N LYS A 419 -70.01 64.23 34.30
CA LYS A 419 -69.24 65.41 33.83
C LYS A 419 -68.46 66.15 34.94
N THR A 420 -68.67 65.81 36.21
CA THR A 420 -68.07 66.45 37.39
C THR A 420 -67.36 65.50 38.36
N VAL A 421 -67.44 64.16 38.20
CA VAL A 421 -66.88 63.19 39.17
C VAL A 421 -66.39 61.93 38.47
N PHE A 422 -65.13 61.56 38.71
CA PHE A 422 -64.55 60.28 38.32
C PHE A 422 -64.61 59.29 39.49
N ILE A 423 -65.29 58.14 39.34
CA ILE A 423 -65.34 57.10 40.37
C ILE A 423 -64.70 55.81 39.83
N SER A 424 -63.52 55.49 40.34
CA SER A 424 -62.88 54.18 40.19
C SER A 424 -63.54 53.17 41.14
N ARG A 425 -63.59 51.87 40.77
CA ARG A 425 -64.29 50.78 41.50
C ARG A 425 -64.01 50.74 43.02
N PHE A 426 -62.92 51.33 43.50
CA PHE A 426 -62.56 51.38 44.92
C PHE A 426 -63.27 52.47 45.74
N ASP A 427 -63.96 53.42 45.11
CA ASP A 427 -64.63 54.55 45.78
C ASP A 427 -66.14 54.67 45.43
N SER A 428 -66.80 53.55 45.12
CA SER A 428 -68.27 53.53 45.03
C SER A 428 -68.91 53.71 46.41
N PRO A 429 -69.75 54.75 46.64
CA PRO A 429 -70.38 54.99 47.95
C PRO A 429 -71.47 53.95 48.33
N SER A 430 -71.70 52.93 47.50
CA SER A 430 -72.90 52.08 47.56
C SER A 430 -72.71 50.67 48.12
N ARG A 431 -71.54 50.31 48.68
CA ARG A 431 -71.34 49.02 49.39
C ARG A 431 -71.06 49.20 50.88
N LYS A 432 -71.99 49.83 51.60
CA LYS A 432 -72.21 49.63 53.05
C LYS A 432 -73.70 49.71 53.37
N ARG A 433 -74.46 48.66 53.02
CA ARG A 433 -75.73 48.31 53.68
C ARG A 433 -76.01 46.81 53.55
N ARG A 434 -75.34 46.01 54.37
CA ARG A 434 -75.92 45.09 55.39
C ARG A 434 -74.83 44.15 55.86
#